data_AF-A0A1Q2M5B2-F1
#
_entry.id   AF-A0A1Q2M5B2-F1
#
_cell.length_a   1.000
_cell.length_b   1.000
_cell.length_c   1.000
_cell.angle_alpha   90.00
_cell.angle_beta   90.00
_cell.angle_gamma   90.00
#
_symmetry.space_group_name_H-M   'P 1'
#
loop_
_entity.id
_entity.type
_entity.pdbx_description
1 polymer ?
#
loop_
_entity_poly.entity_id
_entity_poly.type
_entity_poly.pdbx_seq_one_letter_code
_entity_poly.pdbx_strand_id
1 'polypeptide(L)'
;MSREKLLTLTQAARQLGIGRNTLIKKLRDHGYLQDRKGMECAPTKTAVEQRLLHPHLSQFYRGPVRINHTTAKVTAKGLVWISDLLEREAAETASAS
;
A
#
# COMPACT_ATOMS: atom_id res chain seq x y z
N MET A 1 3.90 -12.97 21.82
CA MET A 1 3.64 -11.76 21.00
C MET A 1 3.00 -12.18 19.69
N SER A 2 1.78 -11.71 19.39
CA SER A 2 1.09 -12.03 18.13
C SER A 2 1.86 -11.39 16.97
N ARG A 3 2.22 -12.18 15.94
CA ARG A 3 2.84 -11.64 14.72
C ARG A 3 1.79 -10.78 14.01
N GLU A 4 2.06 -9.49 13.87
CA GLU A 4 1.19 -8.57 13.13
C GLU A 4 0.90 -9.13 11.73
N LYS A 5 -0.38 -9.22 11.36
CA LYS A 5 -0.79 -9.73 10.06
C LYS A 5 -0.60 -8.65 9.00
N LEU A 6 0.49 -8.76 8.24
CA LEU A 6 0.77 -7.89 7.11
C LEU A 6 -0.06 -8.29 5.88
N LEU A 7 -0.79 -7.34 5.31
CA LEU A 7 -1.64 -7.56 4.14
C LEU A 7 -0.91 -7.15 2.87
N THR A 8 -1.10 -7.90 1.78
CA THR A 8 -0.72 -7.37 0.45
C THR A 8 -1.62 -6.20 0.07
N LEU A 9 -1.18 -5.34 -0.86
CA LEU A 9 -2.01 -4.25 -1.39
C LEU A 9 -3.37 -4.73 -1.91
N THR A 10 -3.41 -5.91 -2.55
CA THR A 10 -4.67 -6.53 -3.01
C THR A 10 -5.58 -6.91 -1.85
N GLN A 11 -5.05 -7.50 -0.78
CA GLN A 11 -5.83 -7.88 0.40
C GLN A 11 -6.35 -6.64 1.15
N ALA A 12 -5.51 -5.63 1.33
CA ALA A 12 -5.91 -4.37 1.95
C ALA A 12 -7.02 -3.67 1.14
N ALA A 13 -6.87 -3.56 -0.18
CA ALA A 13 -7.88 -2.97 -1.05
C ALA A 13 -9.23 -3.69 -0.94
N ARG A 14 -9.21 -5.04 -0.94
CA ARG A 14 -10.42 -5.85 -0.76
C ARG A 14 -11.09 -5.60 0.60
N GLN A 15 -10.30 -5.47 1.66
CA GLN A 15 -10.81 -5.20 3.02
C GLN A 15 -11.42 -3.80 3.15
N LEU A 16 -10.89 -2.82 2.41
CA LEU A 16 -11.38 -1.44 2.37
C LEU A 16 -12.53 -1.23 1.36
N GLY A 17 -12.94 -2.27 0.63
CA GLY A 17 -13.99 -2.16 -0.39
C GLY A 17 -13.64 -1.33 -1.62
N ILE A 18 -12.34 -1.08 -1.88
CA ILE A 18 -11.88 -0.26 -3.01
C ILE A 18 -11.08 -1.07 -4.03
N GLY A 19 -10.94 -0.52 -5.25
CA GLY A 19 -10.08 -1.11 -6.28
C GLY A 19 -8.60 -1.06 -5.91
N ARG A 20 -7.84 -2.13 -6.21
CA ARG A 20 -6.38 -2.20 -5.95
C ARG A 20 -5.62 -1.03 -6.57
N ASN A 21 -5.93 -0.68 -7.82
CA ASN A 21 -5.26 0.42 -8.52
C ASN A 21 -5.60 1.78 -7.89
N THR A 22 -6.83 1.94 -7.38
CA THR A 22 -7.24 3.12 -6.61
C THR A 22 -6.42 3.26 -5.34
N LEU A 23 -6.23 2.16 -4.60
CA LEU A 23 -5.38 2.15 -3.41
C LEU A 23 -3.93 2.53 -3.76
N ILE A 24 -3.36 1.92 -4.81
CA ILE A 24 -1.99 2.24 -5.25
C ILE A 24 -1.85 3.71 -5.60
N LYS A 25 -2.83 4.26 -6.35
CA LYS A 25 -2.85 5.67 -6.73
C LYS A 25 -2.85 6.56 -5.48
N LYS A 26 -3.76 6.33 -4.52
CA LYS A 26 -3.81 7.11 -3.26
C LYS A 26 -2.50 7.04 -2.49
N LEU A 27 -1.96 5.84 -2.28
CA LEU A 27 -0.68 5.70 -1.58
C LEU A 27 0.48 6.40 -2.31
N ARG A 28 0.44 6.50 -3.64
CA ARG A 28 1.44 7.24 -4.42
C ARG A 28 1.22 8.75 -4.33
N ASP A 29 -0.01 9.22 -4.44
CA ASP A 29 -0.38 10.64 -4.33
C ASP A 29 0.02 11.21 -2.95
N HIS A 30 0.01 10.37 -1.91
CA HIS A 30 0.49 10.72 -0.56
C HIS A 30 1.99 10.42 -0.31
N GLY A 31 2.76 10.02 -1.33
CA GLY A 31 4.21 9.81 -1.22
C GLY A 31 4.62 8.56 -0.42
N TYR A 32 3.74 7.56 -0.28
CA TYR A 32 4.02 6.32 0.45
C TYR A 32 4.48 5.16 -0.43
N LEU A 33 4.27 5.24 -1.74
CA LEU A 33 4.84 4.31 -2.72
C LEU A 33 5.84 5.03 -3.63
N GLN A 34 6.87 4.30 -4.04
CA GLN A 34 7.82 4.76 -5.05
C GLN A 34 7.14 4.87 -6.42
N ASP A 35 7.61 5.81 -7.25
CA ASP A 35 7.16 6.05 -8.62
C ASP A 35 8.12 5.49 -9.68
N ARG A 36 9.36 5.20 -9.28
CA ARG A 36 10.41 4.68 -10.17
C ARG A 36 9.98 3.36 -10.81
N LYS A 37 10.10 3.29 -12.14
CA LYS A 37 9.86 2.08 -12.94
C LYS A 37 10.64 0.87 -12.39
N GLY A 38 9.93 -0.23 -12.13
CA GLY A 38 10.48 -1.43 -11.51
C GLY A 38 10.43 -1.45 -9.97
N MET A 39 10.06 -0.33 -9.35
CA MET A 39 9.83 -0.22 -7.90
C MET A 39 8.46 0.38 -7.58
N GLU A 40 7.53 0.46 -8.53
CA GLU A 40 6.26 1.21 -8.42
C GLU A 40 5.36 0.83 -7.25
N CYS A 41 5.61 -0.33 -6.64
CA CYS A 41 4.87 -0.86 -5.49
C CYS A 41 5.75 -1.00 -4.23
N ALA A 42 6.99 -0.52 -4.24
CA ALA A 42 7.85 -0.50 -3.07
C ALA A 42 7.47 0.67 -2.14
N PRO A 43 7.51 0.49 -0.80
CA PRO A 43 7.21 1.57 0.12
C PRO A 43 8.33 2.63 0.12
N THR A 44 7.98 3.89 0.34
CA THR A 44 8.96 4.95 0.61
C THR A 44 9.53 4.82 2.02
N LYS A 45 10.68 5.46 2.27
CA LYS A 45 11.29 5.49 3.61
C LYS A 45 10.31 6.02 4.66
N THR A 46 9.61 7.11 4.31
CA THR A 46 8.58 7.74 5.15
C THR A 46 7.47 6.77 5.53
N ALA A 47 6.94 5.99 4.57
CA ALA A 47 5.88 5.02 4.85
C ALA A 47 6.31 3.93 5.84
N VAL A 48 7.58 3.53 5.79
CA VAL A 48 8.18 2.54 6.70
C VAL A 48 8.43 3.15 8.08
N GLU A 49 9.01 4.34 8.15
CA GLU A 49 9.26 5.06 9.41
C GLU A 49 7.96 5.35 10.17
N GLN A 50 6.90 5.73 9.45
CA GLN A 50 5.57 5.93 10.03
C GLN A 50 4.84 4.62 10.39
N ARG A 51 5.42 3.46 10.06
CA ARG A 51 4.84 2.13 10.25
C ARG A 51 3.49 1.95 9.55
N LEU A 52 3.31 2.57 8.38
CA LEU A 52 2.10 2.39 7.57
C LEU A 52 2.28 1.22 6.61
N LEU A 53 3.45 1.13 5.97
CA LEU A 53 3.81 0.08 5.03
C LEU A 53 5.06 -0.67 5.48
N HIS A 54 5.12 -1.96 5.17
CA HIS A 54 6.26 -2.82 5.42
C HIS A 54 6.88 -3.27 4.09
N PRO A 55 8.20 -3.16 3.89
CA PRO A 55 8.85 -3.66 2.69
C PRO A 55 8.82 -5.20 2.70
N HIS A 56 8.31 -5.78 1.64
CA HIS A 56 8.30 -7.21 1.42
C HIS A 56 9.12 -7.54 0.18
N LEU A 57 10.27 -8.19 0.41
CA LEU A 57 11.09 -8.74 -0.65
C LEU A 57 10.47 -10.06 -1.12
N SER A 58 10.10 -10.11 -2.39
CA SER A 58 9.68 -11.33 -3.06
C SER A 58 10.63 -11.63 -4.22
N GLN A 59 10.63 -12.90 -4.64
CA GLN A 59 11.39 -13.37 -5.78
C GLN A 59 10.44 -14.04 -6.74
N PHE A 60 10.59 -13.77 -8.04
CA PHE A 60 9.91 -14.52 -9.07
C PHE A 60 10.89 -14.95 -10.16
N TYR A 61 10.58 -16.09 -10.79
CA TYR A 61 11.37 -16.64 -11.87
C TYR A 61 10.81 -16.17 -13.21
N ARG A 62 11.70 -15.75 -14.10
CA ARG A 62 11.38 -15.55 -15.51
C ARG A 62 12.32 -16.42 -16.33
N GLY A 63 11.89 -17.66 -16.59
CA GLY A 63 12.77 -18.70 -17.13
C GLY A 63 13.89 -19.04 -16.13
N PRO A 64 15.17 -19.10 -16.54
CA PRO A 64 16.29 -19.40 -15.64
C PRO A 64 16.70 -18.22 -14.74
N VAL A 65 16.13 -17.03 -14.96
CA VAL A 65 16.53 -15.80 -14.26
C VAL A 65 15.68 -15.58 -13.01
N ARG A 66 16.33 -15.38 -11.86
CA ARG A 66 15.71 -14.93 -10.60
C ARG A 66 15.66 -13.41 -10.56
N ILE A 67 14.48 -12.84 -10.36
CA ILE A 67 14.28 -11.39 -10.23
C ILE A 67 13.81 -11.09 -8.81
N ASN A 68 14.55 -10.23 -8.12
CA ASN A 68 14.14 -9.67 -6.84
C ASN A 68 13.14 -8.54 -7.06
N HIS A 69 12.03 -8.55 -6.32
CA HIS A 69 11.05 -7.49 -6.36
C HIS A 69 10.67 -7.07 -4.94
N THR A 70 10.89 -5.80 -4.62
CA THR A 70 10.39 -5.20 -3.39
C THR A 70 8.97 -4.68 -3.61
N THR A 71 8.04 -5.13 -2.77
CA THR A 71 6.64 -4.71 -2.76
C THR A 71 6.27 -4.21 -1.37
N ALA A 72 5.21 -3.43 -1.24
CA ALA A 72 4.68 -2.99 0.03
C ALA A 72 3.65 -3.98 0.56
N LYS A 73 3.73 -4.28 1.85
CA LYS A 73 2.60 -4.80 2.63
C LYS A 73 2.03 -3.70 3.51
N VAL A 74 0.73 -3.74 3.73
CA VAL A 74 -0.02 -2.83 4.59
C VAL A 74 -0.05 -3.39 6.00
N THR A 75 0.35 -2.56 6.97
CA THR A 75 0.27 -2.87 8.41
C THR A 75 -1.15 -2.64 8.93
N ALA A 76 -1.44 -3.03 10.17
CA ALA A 76 -2.73 -2.70 10.80
C ALA A 76 -2.91 -1.17 10.92
N LYS A 77 -1.85 -0.45 11.30
CA LYS A 77 -1.83 1.01 11.37
C LYS A 77 -2.06 1.65 10.00
N GLY A 78 -1.40 1.13 8.98
CA GLY A 78 -1.57 1.58 7.59
C GLY A 78 -3.02 1.41 7.13
N LEU A 79 -3.66 0.29 7.47
CA LEU A 79 -5.04 0.05 7.10
C LEU A 79 -6.00 1.07 7.73
N VAL A 80 -5.85 1.37 9.01
CA VAL A 80 -6.65 2.39 9.71
C VAL A 80 -6.43 3.76 9.07
N TRP A 81 -5.18 4.15 8.84
CA TRP A 81 -4.86 5.42 8.19
C TRP A 81 -5.51 5.57 6.81
N ILE A 82 -5.50 4.51 5.99
CA ILE A 82 -6.14 4.52 4.68
C ILE A 82 -7.67 4.63 4.83
N SER A 83 -8.26 3.95 5.82
CA SER A 83 -9.70 4.05 6.08
C SER A 83 -10.11 5.49 6.42
N ASP A 84 -9.38 6.12 7.34
CA ASP A 84 -9.64 7.52 7.74
C ASP A 84 -9.52 8.49 6.56
N LEU A 85 -8.54 8.25 5.67
CA LEU A 85 -8.38 9.03 4.44
C LEU A 85 -9.63 8.93 3.56
N LEU A 86 -10.11 7.70 3.31
CA LEU A 86 -11.27 7.45 2.45
C LEU A 86 -12.55 8.07 3.02
N GLU A 87 -12.75 7.99 4.33
CA GLU A 87 -13.88 8.61 5.01
C GLU A 87 -13.87 10.14 4.90
N ARG A 88 -12.69 10.76 5.06
CA ARG A 88 -12.54 12.21 4.89
C ARG A 88 -12.85 12.68 3.47
N GLU A 89 -12.31 11.99 2.47
CA GLU A 89 -12.57 12.33 1.06
C GLU A 89 -14.06 12.13 0.70
N ALA A 90 -14.71 11.11 1.25
CA ALA A 90 -16.14 10.89 1.06
C ALA A 90 -16.97 12.02 1.69
N ALA A 91 -16.61 12.47 2.89
CA ALA A 91 -17.27 13.59 3.57
C ALA A 91 -17.09 14.91 2.82
N GLU A 92 -15.89 15.19 2.31
CA GLU A 92 -15.61 16.39 1.50
C GLU A 92 -16.42 16.39 0.20
N THR A 93 -16.52 15.24 -0.47
CA THR A 93 -17.33 15.11 -1.70
C THR A 93 -18.82 15.32 -1.42
N ALA A 94 -19.32 14.81 -0.30
CA ALA A 94 -20.71 14.97 0.12
C ALA A 94 -21.05 16.41 0.51
N SER A 95 -20.09 17.16 1.06
CA SER A 95 -20.27 18.59 1.40
C SER A 95 -20.15 19.53 0.20
N ALA A 96 -19.58 19.07 -0.91
CA ALA A 96 -19.44 19.83 -2.15
C ALA A 96 -20.59 19.62 -3.15
N SER A 97 -21.54 18.74 -2.81
CA SER A 97 -22.76 18.44 -3.57
C SER A 97 -23.97 19.13 -2.96
#